data_AF-A0A235ENT9-F1
#
_entry.id   AF-A0A235ENT9-F1
#
_cell.length_a   1.000
_cell.length_b   1.000
_cell.length_c   1.000
_cell.angle_alpha   90.00
_cell.angle_beta   90.00
_cell.angle_gamma   90.00
#
_symmetry.space_group_name_H-M   'P 1'
#
loop_
_entity.id
_entity.type
_entity.pdbx_description
1 polymer ?
#
loop_
_entity_poly.entity_id
_entity_poly.type
_entity_poly.pdbx_seq_one_letter_code
_entity_poly.pdbx_strand_id
1 'polypeptide(L)' 'MTCIDCGGAVTVFSPGKPHERSHCHQCGAQVFKGLRINRKDWDRWINGEAEELVGRQVVEQLVLI' A
#
# COMPACT_ATOMS: atom_id res chain seq x y z
N MET A 1 -2.84 6.72 -13.86
CA MET A 1 -2.84 6.89 -12.41
C MET A 1 -1.40 7.12 -11.98
N THR A 2 -1.14 8.04 -11.05
CA THR A 2 0.21 8.41 -10.58
C THR A 2 0.33 8.16 -9.09
N CYS A 3 1.55 7.85 -8.64
CA CYS A 3 1.84 7.61 -7.23
C CYS A 3 1.82 8.93 -6.49
N ILE A 4 1.05 9.01 -5.40
CA ILE A 4 0.96 10.23 -4.58
C ILE A 4 2.29 10.62 -3.93
N ASP A 5 3.20 9.65 -3.76
CA ASP A 5 4.46 9.83 -3.01
C ASP A 5 5.58 10.43 -3.84
N CYS A 6 5.64 10.06 -5.12
CA CYS A 6 6.78 10.37 -5.98
C CYS A 6 6.38 10.81 -7.38
N GLY A 7 5.07 10.86 -7.69
CA GLY A 7 4.56 11.19 -9.02
C GLY A 7 4.76 10.07 -10.07
N GLY A 8 5.38 8.96 -9.70
CA GLY A 8 5.71 7.87 -10.62
C GLY A 8 4.51 7.10 -11.17
N ALA A 9 4.76 6.32 -12.23
CA ALA A 9 3.75 5.46 -12.83
C ALA A 9 3.27 4.36 -11.87
N VAL A 10 1.95 4.13 -11.86
CA VAL A 10 1.30 3.10 -11.03
C VAL A 10 0.60 2.08 -11.91
N THR A 11 0.82 0.80 -11.61
CA THR A 11 0.04 -0.31 -12.17
C THR A 11 -1.00 -0.77 -11.16
N VAL A 12 -2.23 -0.92 -11.62
CA VAL A 12 -3.34 -1.46 -10.83
C VAL A 12 -3.59 -2.90 -11.25
N PHE A 13 -3.76 -3.78 -10.26
CA PHE A 13 -4.05 -5.19 -10.43
C PHE A 13 -5.44 -5.48 -9.86
N SER A 14 -6.18 -6.36 -10.55
CA SER A 14 -7.54 -6.75 -10.17
C SER A 14 -8.48 -5.55 -9.94
N PRO A 15 -8.58 -4.61 -10.90
CA PRO A 15 -9.39 -3.41 -10.74
C PRO A 15 -10.86 -3.77 -10.49
N GLY A 16 -11.47 -3.13 -9.49
CA GLY A 16 -12.87 -3.34 -9.09
C GLY A 16 -13.14 -4.66 -8.37
N LYS A 17 -12.11 -5.34 -7.86
CA LYS A 17 -12.25 -6.60 -7.09
C LYS A 17 -11.88 -6.40 -5.61
N PRO A 18 -12.35 -7.27 -4.70
CA PRO A 18 -12.03 -7.19 -3.26
C PRO A 18 -10.52 -7.24 -2.92
N HIS A 19 -9.70 -7.72 -3.85
CA HIS A 19 -8.25 -7.80 -3.73
C HIS A 19 -7.54 -6.86 -4.70
N GLU A 20 -8.18 -5.75 -5.07
CA GLU A 20 -7.53 -4.69 -5.84
C GLU A 20 -6.26 -4.24 -5.13
N ARG A 21 -5.18 -4.16 -5.89
CA ARG A 21 -3.90 -3.65 -5.41
C ARG A 21 -3.26 -2.77 -6.47
N SER A 22 -2.46 -1.80 -6.05
CA SER A 22 -1.69 -0.97 -6.97
C SER A 22 -0.22 -0.92 -6.54
N HIS A 23 0.67 -0.75 -7.51
CA HIS A 23 2.12 -0.74 -7.32
C HIS A 23 2.74 0.42 -8.09
N CYS A 24 3.58 1.21 -7.43
CA CYS A 24 4.39 2.23 -8.06
C CYS A 24 5.74 1.68 -8.49
N HIS A 25 6.06 1.78 -9.79
CA HIS A 25 7.35 1.31 -10.33
C HIS A 25 8.55 2.15 -9.92
N GLN A 26 8.32 3.38 -9.43
CA GLN A 26 9.39 4.32 -9.12
C GLN A 26 9.86 4.20 -7.66
N CYS A 27 8.94 4.29 -6.70
CA CYS A 27 9.28 4.16 -5.28
C CYS A 27 9.00 2.77 -4.69
N GLY A 28 8.31 1.89 -5.44
CA GLY A 28 7.91 0.55 -4.97
C GLY A 28 6.78 0.56 -3.94
N ALA A 29 6.16 1.71 -3.65
CA ALA A 29 5.01 1.79 -2.77
C ALA A 29 3.82 1.02 -3.37
N GLN A 30 3.03 0.42 -2.50
CA GLN A 30 1.85 -0.34 -2.88
C GLN A 30 0.62 0.15 -2.14
N VAL A 31 -0.55 0.01 -2.77
CA VAL A 31 -1.84 0.18 -2.12
C VAL A 31 -2.56 -1.15 -2.17
N PHE A 32 -3.00 -1.66 -1.02
CA PHE A 32 -3.78 -2.89 -0.95
C PHE A 32 -4.98 -2.67 -0.04
N LYS A 33 -6.19 -2.94 -0.54
CA LYS A 33 -7.44 -2.67 0.19
C LYS A 33 -7.52 -1.24 0.75
N GLY A 34 -7.02 -0.26 0.00
CA GLY A 34 -6.96 1.15 0.40
C GLY A 34 -5.85 1.51 1.41
N LEU A 35 -5.10 0.52 1.93
CA LEU A 35 -3.95 0.76 2.80
C LEU A 35 -2.72 1.05 1.96
N ARG A 36 -2.07 2.17 2.24
CA ARG A 36 -0.78 2.53 1.64
C ARG A 36 0.35 1.86 2.42
N ILE A 37 1.16 1.10 1.71
CA ILE A 37 2.21 0.25 2.23
C ILE A 37 3.50 0.61 1.49
N ASN A 38 4.57 0.93 2.21
CA ASN A 38 5.86 1.18 1.56
C ASN A 38 6.45 -0.13 1.03
N ARG A 39 7.45 -0.03 0.13
CA ARG A 39 8.09 -1.20 -0.47
C ARG A 39 8.61 -2.20 0.56
N LYS A 40 9.29 -1.72 1.60
CA LYS A 40 9.94 -2.57 2.60
C LYS A 40 8.92 -3.41 3.38
N ASP A 41 7.82 -2.80 3.78
CA ASP A 41 6.78 -3.47 4.54
C ASP A 41 5.97 -4.43 3.67
N TRP A 42 5.76 -4.06 2.40
CA TRP A 42 5.17 -4.96 1.42
C TRP A 42 6.03 -6.22 1.24
N ASP A 43 7.34 -6.04 1.00
CA ASP A 43 8.29 -7.14 0.77
C ASP A 43 8.32 -8.10 1.97
N ARG A 44 8.37 -7.56 3.19
CA ARG A 44 8.30 -8.39 4.42
C ARG A 44 7.01 -9.19 4.53
N TRP A 45 5.87 -8.60 4.19
CA TRP A 45 4.58 -9.29 4.25
C TRP A 45 4.48 -10.42 3.22
N ILE A 46 4.84 -10.19 1.96
CA ILE A 46 4.77 -11.22 0.92
C ILE A 46 5.77 -12.37 1.14
N ASN A 47 6.89 -12.09 1.83
CA ASN A 47 7.88 -13.10 2.21
C ASN A 47 7.50 -13.86 3.50
N GLY A 48 6.38 -13.52 4.14
CA GLY A 48 5.97 -14.13 5.41
C GLY A 48 6.80 -13.70 6.63
N GLU A 49 7.59 -12.63 6.50
CA GLU A 49 8.37 -12.03 7.59
C GLU A 49 7.54 -11.09 8.48
N ALA A 50 6.27 -10.85 8.09
CA ALA A 50 5.28 -10.11 8.85
C ALA A 50 3.90 -10.79 8.69
N GLU A 51 3.24 -11.10 9.81
CA GLU A 51 1.91 -11.74 9.81
C GLU A 51 0.79 -10.76 9.42
N GLU A 52 1.02 -9.45 9.59
CA GLU A 52 0.06 -8.40 9.28
C GLU A 52 0.70 -7.31 8.42
N LEU A 53 -0.09 -6.76 7.48
CA LEU A 53 0.27 -5.55 6.71
C LEU A 53 0.26 -4.34 7.64
N VAL A 54 1.30 -4.23 8.47
CA VAL A 54 1.59 -3.12 9.40
C VAL A 54 0.33 -2.61 10.10
N GLY A 55 -0.15 -3.38 11.06
CA GLY A 55 -1.25 -3.07 11.99
C GLY A 55 -1.06 -1.86 12.91
N ARG A 56 -0.27 -0.85 12.52
CA ARG A 56 0.04 0.30 13.38
C ARG A 56 0.10 1.66 12.69
N GLN A 57 -0.37 1.80 11.45
CA GLN A 57 -0.33 3.12 10.77
C GLN A 57 -1.68 3.64 10.27
N VAL A 58 -2.80 3.19 10.84
CA VAL A 58 -4.12 3.85 10.69
C VAL A 58 -4.93 3.83 12.01
N VAL A 59 -4.30 4.21 13.13
CA VAL A 59 -5.07 4.59 14.35
C VAL A 59 -4.67 5.97 14.90
N GLU A 60 -3.69 6.66 14.31
CA GLU A 60 -3.21 7.97 14.81
C GLU A 60 -3.25 9.10 13.77
N GLN A 61 -4.24 9.11 12.88
CA GLN A 61 -4.65 10.39 12.27
C GLN A 61 -6.17 10.57 12.35
N LEU A 62 -6.54 11.21 13.46
CA LEU A 62 -7.73 12.03 13.69
C LEU A 62 -9.08 11.32 13.90
N VAL A 63 -9.32 10.94 15.16
CA VAL A 63 -10.51 11.46 15.85
C VAL A 63 -10.10 12.76 16.53
N LEU A 64 -10.62 13.90 16.07
CA LEU A 64 -11.17 14.98 16.89
C LEU A 64 -11.61 16.17 16.01
N ILE A 65 -12.95 16.34 16.01
CA ILE A 65 -13.82 17.46 15.59
C ILE A 65 -13.96 17.72 14.09
#